data_AF-A0A1X1Y087-F1
#
_entry.id   AF-A0A1X1Y087-F1
#
_cell.length_a   1.000
_cell.length_b   1.000
_cell.length_c   1.000
_cell.angle_alpha   90.00
_cell.angle_beta   90.00
_cell.angle_gamma   90.00
#
_symmetry.space_group_name_H-M   'P 1'
#
loop_
_entity.id
_entity.type
_entity.pdbx_description
1 polymer ?
#
loop_
_entity_poly.entity_id
_entity_poly.type
_entity_poly.pdbx_seq_one_letter_code
_entity_poly.pdbx_strand_id
1 'polypeptide(L)'
;MQQERNQMMDQFINQRAPMSLPSVSSYLVTLDYQSFIAARQGLSIPNDYNILKSAFDSATGKQLSLPEYDPARGSNIHIELPTGQRHGLPELSSGEQEMLAMMFFVRRLSASGGVLCIDEPEQHLHPTLQAALFESMANLADRSQILVVSHSVNLIAASPVSGLIQLNAPSDIDTNQVQKLQDDPAKVDLVADLGITPADLFQSDMLLIVEGDTDSQWLRLLFPVEIGKAHVVVAGDAQKVMASMSTLISVPSVLPWLCLRDRDLMTDAERSQLIADYPNMHIWPRRAIESMLLDAPLIRATLEGIGETVTLAEIDSWLEEAATPLQGDVLEDLVNSELKRRVPPPEVPDTSSGDRFARTEEYLRRYAAVNTRRADLVTTVLAEERERLTARWPQDWKTLVDPKPVIARLTQKIGRFRTSADLIQALFTRARLDESVRPEPFEELRRRLVDTASGNQ
;
A
#
# COMPACT_ATOMS: atom_id res chain seq x y z
N MET A 1 -45.25 -19.78 34.48
CA MET A 1 -43.79 -19.98 34.57
C MET A 1 -43.12 -20.37 33.24
N GLN A 2 -43.28 -21.57 32.67
CA GLN A 2 -42.60 -21.93 31.39
C GLN A 2 -43.15 -21.14 30.18
N GLN A 3 -44.46 -20.92 30.12
CA GLN A 3 -45.12 -20.12 29.08
C GLN A 3 -44.81 -18.62 29.18
N GLU A 4 -44.74 -18.07 30.39
CA GLU A 4 -44.29 -16.68 30.59
C GLU A 4 -42.82 -16.49 30.20
N ARG A 5 -41.97 -17.48 30.47
CA ARG A 5 -40.57 -17.45 30.05
C ARG A 5 -40.44 -17.47 28.52
N ASN A 6 -41.23 -18.31 27.84
CA ASN A 6 -41.25 -18.36 26.38
C ASN A 6 -41.86 -17.09 25.78
N GLN A 7 -42.90 -16.51 26.38
CA GLN A 7 -43.47 -15.23 25.96
C GLN A 7 -42.51 -14.05 26.15
N MET A 8 -41.73 -14.03 27.24
CA MET A 8 -40.68 -13.02 27.42
C MET A 8 -39.54 -13.20 26.40
N MET A 9 -39.13 -14.44 26.11
CA MET A 9 -38.13 -14.74 25.07
C MET A 9 -38.63 -14.35 23.68
N ASP A 10 -39.88 -14.67 23.33
CA ASP A 10 -40.50 -14.29 22.06
C ASP A 10 -40.68 -12.77 21.95
N GLN A 11 -40.97 -12.08 23.05
CA GLN A 11 -40.99 -10.61 23.07
C GLN A 11 -39.59 -10.02 22.86
N PHE A 12 -38.54 -10.61 23.45
CA PHE A 12 -37.16 -10.15 23.28
C PHE A 12 -36.60 -10.42 21.87
N ILE A 13 -36.99 -11.53 21.25
CA ILE A 13 -36.55 -11.91 19.90
C ILE A 13 -37.33 -11.12 18.83
N ASN A 14 -38.64 -10.94 19.01
CA ASN A 14 -39.49 -10.28 18.01
C ASN A 14 -39.53 -8.75 18.16
N GLN A 15 -39.37 -8.22 19.38
CA GLN A 15 -39.04 -6.81 19.56
C GLN A 15 -37.54 -6.69 19.47
N ARG A 16 -37.03 -6.43 18.26
CA ARG A 16 -35.80 -5.66 18.08
C ARG A 16 -35.99 -4.24 18.63
N ALA A 17 -36.38 -4.11 19.91
CA ALA A 17 -36.15 -2.90 20.62
C ALA A 17 -34.61 -2.85 20.72
N PRO A 18 -33.92 -1.92 20.03
CA PRO A 18 -32.55 -1.66 20.41
C PRO A 18 -32.59 -1.48 21.93
N MET A 19 -31.64 -2.06 22.66
CA MET A 19 -31.33 -1.51 23.97
C MET A 19 -30.99 -0.05 23.68
N SER A 20 -31.97 0.85 23.82
CA SER A 20 -31.75 2.28 23.83
C SER A 20 -30.81 2.45 25.00
N LEU A 21 -29.54 2.72 24.72
CA LEU A 21 -28.52 2.83 25.74
C LEU A 21 -29.02 3.85 26.77
N PRO A 22 -29.27 3.49 28.05
CA PRO A 22 -29.28 4.46 29.13
C PRO A 22 -28.12 5.45 28.94
N SER A 23 -28.33 6.72 29.28
CA SER A 23 -27.30 7.73 29.07
C SER A 23 -25.96 7.26 29.66
N VAL A 24 -24.86 7.46 28.92
CA VAL A 24 -23.51 7.03 29.32
C VAL A 24 -23.17 7.49 30.74
N SER A 25 -23.67 8.66 31.13
CA SER A 25 -23.62 9.19 32.50
C SER A 25 -24.15 8.21 33.56
N SER A 26 -25.30 7.58 33.33
CA SER A 26 -25.90 6.62 34.27
C SER A 26 -25.03 5.39 34.48
N TYR A 27 -24.36 4.90 33.44
CA TYR A 27 -23.43 3.78 33.55
C TYR A 27 -22.21 4.12 34.39
N LEU A 28 -21.60 5.28 34.11
CA LEU A 28 -20.44 5.77 34.83
C LEU A 28 -20.74 5.99 36.31
N VAL A 29 -21.89 6.60 36.64
CA VAL A 29 -22.35 6.75 38.03
C VAL A 29 -22.56 5.39 38.70
N THR A 30 -23.08 4.40 37.97
CA THR A 30 -23.27 3.05 38.51
C THR A 30 -21.94 2.38 38.87
N LEU A 31 -20.92 2.50 38.01
CA LEU A 31 -19.58 1.94 38.27
C LEU A 31 -18.88 2.61 39.47
N ASP A 32 -19.02 3.94 39.58
CA ASP A 32 -18.48 4.69 40.72
C ASP A 32 -19.17 4.27 42.03
N TYR A 33 -20.51 4.17 42.01
CA TYR A 33 -21.28 3.71 43.17
C TYR A 33 -20.93 2.27 43.59
N GLN A 34 -20.74 1.35 42.63
CA GLN A 34 -20.29 -0.01 42.91
C GLN A 34 -18.92 -0.02 43.61
N SER A 35 -17.99 0.80 43.12
CA SER A 35 -16.66 0.94 43.71
C SER A 35 -16.73 1.51 45.13
N PHE A 36 -17.59 2.50 45.36
CA PHE A 36 -17.83 3.07 46.68
C PHE A 36 -18.40 2.04 47.68
N ILE A 37 -19.40 1.26 47.26
CA ILE A 37 -20.02 0.23 48.11
C ILE A 37 -19.00 -0.86 48.45
N ALA A 38 -18.20 -1.30 47.49
CA ALA A 38 -17.17 -2.29 47.73
C ALA A 38 -16.10 -1.80 48.71
N ALA A 39 -15.61 -0.57 48.54
CA ALA A 39 -14.67 0.04 49.48
C ALA A 39 -15.25 0.11 50.89
N ARG A 40 -16.51 0.50 51.03
CA ARG A 40 -17.23 0.54 52.32
C ARG A 40 -17.37 -0.85 52.96
N GLN A 41 -17.54 -1.89 52.16
CA GLN A 41 -17.69 -3.27 52.62
C GLN A 41 -16.34 -3.99 52.78
N GLY A 42 -15.22 -3.34 52.48
CA GLY A 42 -13.88 -3.98 52.49
C GLY A 42 -13.72 -5.07 51.44
N LEU A 43 -14.52 -5.05 50.37
CA LEU A 43 -14.42 -5.99 49.26
C LEU A 43 -13.31 -5.56 48.31
N SER A 44 -12.41 -6.49 47.98
CA SER A 44 -11.37 -6.27 46.97
C SER A 44 -11.92 -6.65 45.60
N ILE A 45 -12.67 -5.72 44.98
CA ILE A 45 -13.09 -5.83 43.57
C ILE A 45 -12.32 -4.83 42.71
N PRO A 46 -12.07 -5.16 41.42
CA PRO A 46 -11.54 -4.19 40.47
C PRO A 46 -12.42 -2.95 40.37
N ASN A 47 -11.79 -1.77 40.33
CA ASN A 47 -12.51 -0.52 40.08
C ASN A 47 -12.72 -0.36 38.57
N ASP A 48 -13.84 -0.87 38.08
CA ASP A 48 -14.20 -0.85 36.66
C ASP A 48 -14.33 0.58 36.12
N TYR A 49 -14.69 1.56 36.96
CA TYR A 49 -14.71 2.97 36.56
C TYR A 49 -13.31 3.44 36.17
N ASN A 50 -12.31 3.18 37.01
CA ASN A 50 -10.93 3.59 36.75
C ASN A 50 -10.35 2.88 35.53
N ILE A 51 -10.68 1.60 35.34
CA ILE A 51 -10.24 0.85 34.15
C ILE A 51 -10.80 1.49 32.88
N LEU A 52 -12.10 1.79 32.88
CA LEU A 52 -12.77 2.40 31.73
C LEU A 52 -12.32 3.85 31.50
N LYS A 53 -12.10 4.62 32.57
CA LYS A 53 -11.46 5.95 32.52
C LYS A 53 -10.09 5.86 31.85
N SER A 54 -9.21 4.96 32.31
CA SER A 54 -7.86 4.81 31.74
C SER A 54 -7.90 4.42 30.26
N ALA A 55 -8.83 3.54 29.86
CA ALA A 55 -9.00 3.16 28.46
C ALA A 55 -9.47 4.35 27.61
N PHE A 56 -10.49 5.09 28.06
CA PHE A 56 -10.99 6.28 27.38
C PHE A 56 -9.92 7.37 27.27
N ASP A 57 -9.18 7.62 28.35
CA ASP A 57 -8.15 8.64 28.40
C ASP A 57 -7.01 8.33 27.41
N SER A 58 -6.60 7.07 27.37
CA SER A 58 -5.55 6.60 26.44
C SER A 58 -6.00 6.70 24.99
N ALA A 59 -7.27 6.40 24.72
CA ALA A 59 -7.79 6.34 23.37
C ALA A 59 -8.13 7.72 22.77
N THR A 60 -8.54 8.68 23.59
CA THR A 60 -8.98 10.02 23.14
C THR A 60 -8.00 11.14 23.47
N GLY A 61 -7.08 10.91 24.42
CA GLY A 61 -6.22 11.95 25.00
C GLY A 61 -6.96 12.92 25.93
N LYS A 62 -8.27 12.75 26.15
CA LYS A 62 -9.10 13.55 27.06
C LYS A 62 -9.16 12.89 28.43
N GLN A 63 -9.33 13.65 29.51
CA GLN A 63 -9.42 13.07 30.86
C GLN A 63 -10.86 13.04 31.36
N LEU A 64 -11.36 11.86 31.67
CA LEU A 64 -12.68 11.64 32.28
C LEU A 64 -12.62 11.81 33.81
N SER A 65 -13.34 12.78 34.38
CA SER A 65 -13.38 13.01 35.84
C SER A 65 -14.38 12.09 36.55
N LEU A 66 -14.14 11.79 37.83
CA LEU A 66 -15.14 11.11 38.68
C LEU A 66 -16.46 11.90 38.73
N PRO A 67 -17.61 11.23 38.96
CA PRO A 67 -18.87 11.93 39.16
C PRO A 67 -18.84 12.84 40.39
N GLU A 68 -19.12 14.12 40.20
CA GLU A 68 -19.24 15.09 41.29
C GLU A 68 -20.71 15.46 41.50
N TYR A 69 -21.16 15.51 42.75
CA TYR A 69 -22.53 15.92 43.06
C TYR A 69 -22.60 17.43 43.27
N ASP A 70 -23.34 18.12 42.40
CA ASP A 70 -23.72 19.52 42.58
C ASP A 70 -25.17 19.58 43.10
N PRO A 71 -25.44 20.15 44.29
CA PRO A 71 -26.78 20.30 44.84
C PRO A 71 -27.77 21.05 43.94
N ALA A 72 -27.29 21.89 43.03
CA ALA A 72 -28.13 22.68 42.12
C ALA A 72 -28.30 22.05 40.72
N ARG A 73 -27.35 21.21 40.29
CA ARG A 73 -27.28 20.67 38.91
C ARG A 73 -27.32 19.14 38.83
N GLY A 74 -27.29 18.44 39.95
CA GLY A 74 -27.22 16.97 40.02
C GLY A 74 -25.78 16.45 39.87
N SER A 75 -25.64 15.15 39.61
CA SER A 75 -24.34 14.52 39.38
C SER A 75 -23.78 14.91 38.01
N ASN A 76 -22.62 15.58 37.99
CA ASN A 76 -21.93 16.01 36.79
C ASN A 76 -20.64 15.22 36.59
N ILE A 77 -20.40 14.83 35.33
CA ILE A 77 -19.15 14.21 34.89
C ILE A 77 -18.52 15.18 33.90
N HIS A 78 -17.27 15.56 34.17
CA HIS A 78 -16.53 16.50 33.36
C HIS A 78 -15.47 15.78 32.52
N ILE A 79 -15.23 16.34 31.35
CA ILE A 79 -14.14 15.96 30.46
C ILE A 79 -13.16 17.12 30.39
N GLU A 80 -11.89 16.84 30.67
CA GLU A 80 -10.80 17.81 30.51
C GLU A 80 -10.03 17.52 29.22
N LEU A 81 -9.86 18.55 28.40
CA LEU A 81 -9.15 18.46 27.13
C LEU A 81 -7.65 18.65 27.34
N PRO A 82 -6.80 18.23 26.38
CA PRO A 82 -5.37 18.55 26.39
C PRO A 82 -5.06 20.05 26.49
N THR A 83 -5.99 20.90 26.06
CA THR A 83 -5.90 22.37 26.15
C THR A 83 -6.18 22.93 27.55
N GLY A 84 -6.59 22.09 28.52
CA GLY A 84 -7.02 22.48 29.86
C GLY A 84 -8.47 22.97 29.94
N GLN A 85 -9.20 23.03 28.83
CA GLN A 85 -10.63 23.35 28.83
C GLN A 85 -11.43 22.18 29.41
N ARG A 86 -12.51 22.48 30.15
CA ARG A 86 -13.45 21.49 30.69
C ARG A 86 -14.84 21.67 30.11
N HIS A 87 -15.49 20.56 29.78
CA HIS A 87 -16.90 20.52 29.36
C HIS A 87 -17.64 19.34 30.01
N GLY A 88 -18.96 19.30 29.88
CA GLY A 88 -19.77 18.18 30.38
C GLY A 88 -19.71 16.95 29.45
N LEU A 89 -20.00 15.76 29.98
CA LEU A 89 -20.12 14.53 29.16
C LEU A 89 -21.00 14.68 27.90
N PRO A 90 -22.17 15.37 27.91
CA PRO A 90 -23.02 15.50 26.72
C PRO A 90 -22.38 16.30 25.57
N GLU A 91 -21.31 17.04 25.85
CA GLU A 91 -20.58 17.84 24.85
C GLU A 91 -19.48 17.03 24.14
N LEU A 92 -19.28 15.76 24.51
CA LEU A 92 -18.47 14.83 23.71
C LEU A 92 -19.09 14.67 22.31
N SER A 93 -18.25 14.41 21.31
CA SER A 93 -18.75 14.06 19.98
C SER A 93 -19.57 12.77 20.04
N SER A 94 -20.52 12.59 19.12
CA SER A 94 -21.37 11.38 19.08
C SER A 94 -20.54 10.10 19.06
N GLY A 95 -19.45 10.08 18.28
CA GLY A 95 -18.55 8.93 18.20
C GLY A 95 -17.82 8.66 19.52
N GLU A 96 -17.39 9.69 20.26
CA GLU A 96 -16.75 9.48 21.57
C GLU A 96 -17.74 8.97 22.62
N GLN A 97 -19.00 9.42 22.57
CA GLN A 97 -20.05 8.91 23.46
C GLN A 97 -20.34 7.43 23.16
N GLU A 98 -20.43 7.08 21.89
CA GLU A 98 -20.67 5.70 21.42
C GLU A 98 -19.49 4.77 21.76
N MET A 99 -18.26 5.24 21.57
CA MET A 99 -17.05 4.54 21.99
C MET A 99 -17.05 4.24 23.49
N LEU A 100 -17.35 5.25 24.32
CA LEU A 100 -17.39 5.12 25.77
C LEU A 100 -18.49 4.15 26.22
N ALA A 101 -19.64 4.17 25.55
CA ALA A 101 -20.70 3.21 25.76
C ALA A 101 -20.26 1.78 25.39
N MET A 102 -19.62 1.60 24.23
CA MET A 102 -19.12 0.30 23.77
C MET A 102 -18.10 -0.29 24.77
N MET A 103 -17.14 0.51 25.22
CA MET A 103 -16.18 0.13 26.26
C MET A 103 -16.88 -0.37 27.54
N PHE A 104 -17.94 0.33 27.97
CA PHE A 104 -18.74 -0.08 29.12
C PHE A 104 -19.40 -1.45 28.89
N PHE A 105 -20.03 -1.66 27.75
CA PHE A 105 -20.67 -2.94 27.44
C PHE A 105 -19.69 -4.09 27.34
N VAL A 106 -18.56 -3.89 26.65
CA VAL A 106 -17.52 -4.91 26.53
C VAL A 106 -17.03 -5.32 27.92
N ARG A 107 -16.72 -4.36 28.80
CA ARG A 107 -16.30 -4.67 30.17
C ARG A 107 -17.39 -5.39 30.96
N ARG A 108 -18.63 -4.88 30.90
CA ARG A 108 -19.76 -5.39 31.68
C ARG A 108 -20.16 -6.81 31.27
N LEU A 109 -20.25 -7.06 29.97
CA LEU A 109 -20.59 -8.37 29.41
C LEU A 109 -19.42 -9.34 29.54
N SER A 110 -18.17 -8.85 29.48
CA SER A 110 -16.99 -9.67 29.72
C SER A 110 -16.96 -10.27 31.14
N ALA A 111 -17.48 -9.56 32.14
CA ALA A 111 -17.41 -9.96 33.54
C ALA A 111 -18.00 -11.35 33.84
N SER A 112 -19.00 -11.79 33.07
CA SER A 112 -19.61 -13.13 33.18
C SER A 112 -18.85 -14.24 32.42
N GLY A 113 -17.83 -13.88 31.64
CA GLY A 113 -17.17 -14.76 30.69
C GLY A 113 -18.04 -15.10 29.47
N GLY A 114 -17.42 -15.68 28.45
CA GLY A 114 -18.11 -16.15 27.24
C GLY A 114 -17.52 -15.63 25.93
N VAL A 115 -18.37 -15.55 24.91
CA VAL A 115 -18.04 -15.03 23.59
C VAL A 115 -18.90 -13.80 23.32
N LEU A 116 -18.28 -12.66 23.04
CA LEU A 116 -18.93 -11.42 22.67
C LEU A 116 -18.80 -11.21 21.16
N CYS A 117 -19.92 -11.24 20.44
CA CYS A 117 -19.95 -10.94 19.01
C CYS A 117 -20.37 -9.49 18.82
N ILE A 118 -19.55 -8.72 18.09
CA ILE A 118 -19.80 -7.31 17.79
C ILE A 118 -19.78 -7.14 16.28
N ASP A 119 -20.85 -6.56 15.74
CA ASP A 119 -21.01 -6.31 14.31
C ASP A 119 -20.81 -4.82 14.04
N GLU A 120 -19.92 -4.49 13.11
CA GLU A 120 -19.51 -3.13 12.70
C GLU A 120 -19.29 -2.12 13.86
N PRO A 121 -18.40 -2.40 14.85
CA PRO A 121 -18.13 -1.46 15.95
C PRO A 121 -17.57 -0.11 15.49
N GLU A 122 -17.08 0.00 14.26
CA GLU A 122 -16.57 1.22 13.64
C GLU A 122 -17.67 2.19 13.20
N GLN A 123 -18.93 1.74 13.12
CA GLN A 123 -20.00 2.54 12.54
C GLN A 123 -20.13 3.85 13.34
N HIS A 124 -20.16 4.98 12.63
CA HIS A 124 -20.20 6.34 13.22
C HIS A 124 -18.94 6.82 13.99
N LEU A 125 -17.87 6.03 14.03
CA LEU A 125 -16.59 6.44 14.64
C LEU A 125 -15.63 7.05 13.62
N HIS A 126 -14.94 8.12 14.05
CA HIS A 126 -13.82 8.66 13.29
C HIS A 126 -12.69 7.61 13.18
N PRO A 127 -11.98 7.49 12.03
CA PRO A 127 -10.90 6.52 11.81
C PRO A 127 -9.90 6.40 12.96
N THR A 128 -9.47 7.53 13.54
CA THR A 128 -8.51 7.54 14.66
C THR A 128 -9.05 6.88 15.94
N LEU A 129 -10.37 6.92 16.16
CA LEU A 129 -11.01 6.30 17.32
C LEU A 129 -11.24 4.79 17.11
N GLN A 130 -11.33 4.31 15.87
CA GLN A 130 -11.59 2.91 15.55
C GLN A 130 -10.46 1.99 16.05
N ALA A 131 -9.21 2.31 15.72
CA ALA A 131 -8.05 1.53 16.17
C ALA A 131 -7.92 1.54 17.70
N ALA A 132 -8.09 2.71 18.32
CA ALA A 132 -8.01 2.87 19.77
C ALA A 132 -9.15 2.15 20.51
N LEU A 133 -10.36 2.11 19.92
CA LEU A 133 -11.46 1.32 20.44
C LEU A 133 -11.11 -0.16 20.41
N PHE A 134 -10.57 -0.68 19.32
CA PHE A 134 -10.22 -2.10 19.22
C PHE A 134 -9.19 -2.54 20.27
N GLU A 135 -8.12 -1.78 20.42
CA GLU A 135 -7.11 -2.02 21.45
C GLU A 135 -7.74 -1.96 22.86
N SER A 136 -8.62 -0.99 23.09
CA SER A 136 -9.34 -0.87 24.36
C SER A 136 -10.27 -2.06 24.61
N MET A 137 -11.03 -2.51 23.61
CA MET A 137 -11.93 -3.66 23.74
C MET A 137 -11.16 -4.93 24.10
N ALA A 138 -10.01 -5.17 23.46
CA ALA A 138 -9.14 -6.31 23.78
C ALA A 138 -8.68 -6.29 25.25
N ASN A 139 -8.34 -5.11 25.77
CA ASN A 139 -7.95 -4.95 27.18
C ASN A 139 -9.12 -5.05 28.16
N LEU A 140 -10.31 -4.60 27.76
CA LEU A 140 -11.51 -4.60 28.60
C LEU A 140 -12.17 -5.98 28.70
N ALA A 141 -11.99 -6.83 27.70
CA ALA A 141 -12.53 -8.19 27.64
C ALA A 141 -11.61 -9.27 28.24
N ASP A 142 -11.01 -8.98 29.39
CA ASP A 142 -10.09 -9.87 30.12
C ASP A 142 -10.60 -11.30 30.40
N ARG A 143 -11.92 -11.53 30.32
CA ARG A 143 -12.57 -12.81 30.65
C ARG A 143 -13.39 -13.39 29.50
N SER A 144 -13.43 -12.73 28.34
CA SER A 144 -14.27 -13.14 27.21
C SER A 144 -13.53 -13.08 25.89
N GLN A 145 -13.88 -13.97 24.97
CA GLN A 145 -13.41 -13.89 23.59
C GLN A 145 -14.27 -12.87 22.83
N ILE A 146 -13.65 -11.91 22.14
CA ILE A 146 -14.37 -11.01 21.24
C ILE A 146 -14.27 -11.55 19.81
N LEU A 147 -15.40 -11.62 19.12
CA LEU A 147 -15.49 -11.81 17.67
C LEU A 147 -16.04 -10.51 17.07
N VAL A 148 -15.25 -9.89 16.19
CA VAL A 148 -15.65 -8.66 15.49
C VAL A 148 -15.86 -8.98 14.02
N VAL A 149 -17.00 -8.54 13.49
CA VAL A 149 -17.27 -8.50 12.04
C VAL A 149 -17.11 -7.04 11.62
N SER A 150 -16.25 -6.78 10.65
CA SER A 150 -15.88 -5.43 10.25
C SER A 150 -15.44 -5.39 8.79
N HIS A 151 -15.78 -4.29 8.12
CA HIS A 151 -15.23 -3.91 6.82
C HIS A 151 -14.19 -2.78 6.96
N SER A 152 -13.95 -2.28 8.19
CA SER A 152 -12.99 -1.22 8.47
C SER A 152 -11.56 -1.70 8.35
N VAL A 153 -10.84 -0.98 7.50
CA VAL A 153 -9.43 -1.24 7.21
C VAL A 153 -8.54 -0.78 8.35
N ASN A 154 -8.96 0.25 9.09
CA ASN A 154 -8.27 0.67 10.30
C ASN A 154 -8.35 -0.40 11.39
N LEU A 155 -9.49 -1.10 11.48
CA LEU A 155 -9.66 -2.21 12.42
C LEU A 155 -8.84 -3.43 12.01
N ILE A 156 -8.85 -3.79 10.71
CA ILE A 156 -8.02 -4.88 10.19
C ILE A 156 -6.53 -4.59 10.44
N ALA A 157 -6.07 -3.37 10.18
CA ALA A 157 -4.68 -2.97 10.38
C ALA A 157 -4.26 -2.95 11.86
N ALA A 158 -5.18 -2.59 12.77
CA ALA A 158 -4.93 -2.61 14.21
C ALA A 158 -5.02 -4.02 14.83
N SER A 159 -5.53 -5.00 14.09
CA SER A 159 -5.74 -6.35 14.58
C SER A 159 -4.49 -7.22 14.45
N PRO A 160 -4.20 -8.08 15.43
CA PRO A 160 -3.12 -9.04 15.30
C PRO A 160 -3.44 -10.05 14.19
N VAL A 161 -2.44 -10.39 13.36
CA VAL A 161 -2.56 -11.35 12.25
C VAL A 161 -3.15 -12.70 12.68
N SER A 162 -2.80 -13.16 13.89
CA SER A 162 -3.31 -14.41 14.47
C SER A 162 -4.82 -14.41 14.73
N GLY A 163 -5.44 -13.23 14.85
CA GLY A 163 -6.87 -13.06 15.08
C GLY A 163 -7.67 -12.77 13.81
N LEU A 164 -7.02 -12.59 12.66
CA LEU A 164 -7.68 -12.22 11.41
C LEU A 164 -8.27 -13.45 10.71
N ILE A 165 -9.56 -13.36 10.41
CA ILE A 165 -10.34 -14.38 9.70
C ILE A 165 -10.98 -13.73 8.48
N GLN A 166 -10.63 -14.25 7.30
CA GLN A 166 -11.20 -13.86 6.03
C GLN A 166 -12.48 -14.64 5.75
N LEU A 167 -13.53 -13.94 5.32
CA LEU A 167 -14.76 -14.54 4.81
C LEU A 167 -14.86 -14.24 3.30
N ASN A 168 -14.77 -15.29 2.48
CA ASN A 168 -14.87 -15.19 1.02
C ASN A 168 -16.31 -15.38 0.54
N ALA A 169 -16.63 -14.83 -0.63
CA ALA A 169 -17.90 -15.09 -1.30
C ALA A 169 -18.05 -16.60 -1.60
N PRO A 170 -19.27 -17.16 -1.55
CA PRO A 170 -19.48 -18.57 -1.81
C PRO A 170 -19.22 -18.87 -3.29
N SER A 171 -18.25 -19.75 -3.56
CA SER A 171 -17.97 -20.26 -4.91
C SER A 171 -18.88 -21.44 -5.27
N ASP A 172 -19.15 -22.32 -4.30
CA ASP A 172 -20.09 -23.44 -4.38
C ASP A 172 -20.64 -23.79 -2.97
N ILE A 173 -21.44 -24.85 -2.87
CA ILE A 173 -22.13 -25.25 -1.63
C ILE A 173 -21.21 -25.97 -0.62
N ASP A 174 -20.11 -26.56 -1.09
CA ASP A 174 -19.25 -27.46 -0.30
C ASP A 174 -17.94 -26.78 0.13
N THR A 175 -17.64 -25.61 -0.41
CA THR A 175 -16.40 -24.88 -0.09
C THR A 175 -16.56 -24.04 1.18
N ASN A 176 -15.66 -24.23 2.13
CA ASN A 176 -15.59 -23.40 3.33
C ASN A 176 -15.18 -21.96 2.96
N GLN A 177 -16.03 -21.00 3.29
CA GLN A 177 -15.81 -19.58 3.02
C GLN A 177 -14.83 -18.92 4.01
N VAL A 178 -14.56 -19.58 5.13
CA VAL A 178 -13.79 -19.02 6.26
C VAL A 178 -12.35 -19.50 6.19
N GLN A 179 -11.40 -18.57 6.13
CA GLN A 179 -9.97 -18.85 6.16
C GLN A 179 -9.29 -18.00 7.23
N LYS A 180 -8.54 -18.60 8.16
CA LYS A 180 -7.69 -17.81 9.06
C LYS A 180 -6.45 -17.35 8.31
N LEU A 181 -6.00 -16.14 8.58
CA LEU A 181 -4.81 -15.60 7.91
C LEU A 181 -3.53 -16.36 8.31
N GLN A 182 -3.45 -16.82 9.58
CA GLN A 182 -2.31 -17.58 10.10
C GLN A 182 -2.24 -19.03 9.61
N ASP A 183 -3.36 -19.61 9.18
CA ASP A 183 -3.39 -20.98 8.63
C ASP A 183 -2.74 -21.04 7.23
N ASP A 184 -2.33 -19.89 6.71
CA ASP A 184 -1.63 -19.69 5.45
C ASP A 184 -0.27 -19.02 5.72
N PRO A 185 0.78 -19.79 6.07
CA PRO A 185 2.13 -19.28 6.34
C PRO A 185 2.64 -18.39 5.21
N ALA A 186 2.24 -18.72 3.99
CA ALA A 186 2.55 -18.00 2.79
C ALA A 186 2.03 -16.54 2.82
N LYS A 187 0.79 -16.30 3.25
CA LYS A 187 0.27 -14.93 3.42
C LYS A 187 1.03 -14.14 4.49
N VAL A 188 1.46 -14.80 5.57
CA VAL A 188 2.20 -14.16 6.67
C VAL A 188 3.60 -13.75 6.22
N ASP A 189 4.30 -14.63 5.52
CA ASP A 189 5.62 -14.35 4.95
C ASP A 189 5.53 -13.25 3.88
N LEU A 190 4.47 -13.24 3.06
CA LEU A 190 4.22 -12.18 2.06
C LEU A 190 4.05 -10.78 2.69
N VAL A 191 3.28 -10.70 3.78
CA VAL A 191 3.07 -9.46 4.56
C VAL A 191 4.41 -8.93 5.09
N ALA A 192 5.24 -9.82 5.63
CA ALA A 192 6.55 -9.46 6.17
C ALA A 192 7.56 -9.06 5.08
N ASP A 193 7.66 -9.84 4.00
CA ASP A 193 8.68 -9.70 2.97
C ASP A 193 8.40 -8.56 1.99
N LEU A 194 7.13 -8.29 1.68
CA LEU A 194 6.73 -7.18 0.80
C LEU A 194 6.42 -5.90 1.57
N GLY A 195 6.40 -5.93 2.91
CA GLY A 195 6.07 -4.78 3.75
C GLY A 195 4.64 -4.29 3.58
N ILE A 196 3.75 -5.14 3.08
CA ILE A 196 2.32 -4.86 2.89
C ILE A 196 1.57 -5.10 4.18
N THR A 197 0.53 -4.33 4.48
CA THR A 197 -0.32 -4.62 5.64
C THR A 197 -1.37 -5.67 5.30
N PRO A 198 -1.90 -6.42 6.28
CA PRO A 198 -3.05 -7.30 6.04
C PRO A 198 -4.22 -6.53 5.41
N ALA A 199 -4.47 -5.30 5.86
CA ALA A 199 -5.48 -4.40 5.31
C ALA A 199 -5.35 -4.19 3.79
N ASP A 200 -4.12 -4.03 3.29
CA ASP A 200 -3.84 -3.85 1.86
C ASP A 200 -4.25 -5.06 1.01
N LEU A 201 -4.06 -6.27 1.55
CA LEU A 201 -4.46 -7.53 0.91
C LEU A 201 -5.98 -7.70 0.84
N PHE A 202 -6.73 -7.13 1.78
CA PHE A 202 -8.18 -7.24 1.81
C PHE A 202 -8.89 -6.20 0.94
N GLN A 203 -8.28 -5.03 0.69
CA GLN A 203 -8.90 -3.95 -0.08
C GLN A 203 -8.73 -4.06 -1.59
N SER A 204 -7.77 -4.87 -2.04
CA SER A 204 -7.28 -4.81 -3.41
C SER A 204 -7.63 -6.09 -4.14
N ASP A 205 -8.03 -5.95 -5.39
CA ASP A 205 -8.32 -7.07 -6.28
C ASP A 205 -7.01 -7.70 -6.82
N MET A 206 -5.90 -6.96 -6.79
CA MET A 206 -4.58 -7.44 -7.22
C MET A 206 -3.41 -6.72 -6.54
N LEU A 207 -2.22 -7.32 -6.61
CA LEU A 207 -0.94 -6.69 -6.28
C LEU A 207 -0.24 -6.18 -7.55
N LEU A 208 0.26 -4.94 -7.52
CA LEU A 208 1.06 -4.38 -8.60
C LEU A 208 2.42 -3.95 -8.07
N ILE A 209 3.49 -4.58 -8.55
CA ILE A 209 4.85 -4.28 -8.14
C ILE A 209 5.46 -3.37 -9.20
N VAL A 210 5.97 -2.22 -8.80
CA VAL A 210 6.59 -1.22 -9.69
C VAL A 210 8.01 -0.91 -9.23
N GLU A 211 8.85 -0.45 -10.15
CA GLU A 211 10.21 -0.05 -9.82
C GLU A 211 10.24 1.24 -8.99
N GLY A 212 9.65 2.33 -9.47
CA GLY A 212 9.76 3.64 -8.82
C GLY A 212 8.45 4.26 -8.35
N ASP A 213 8.57 5.20 -7.40
CA ASP A 213 7.46 6.07 -6.98
C ASP A 213 6.91 6.91 -8.15
N THR A 214 7.79 7.34 -9.05
CA THR A 214 7.43 8.08 -10.26
C THR A 214 6.53 7.24 -11.16
N ASP A 215 6.82 5.95 -11.32
CA ASP A 215 6.01 5.04 -12.14
C ASP A 215 4.62 4.87 -11.53
N SER A 216 4.56 4.67 -10.20
CA SER A 216 3.29 4.60 -9.46
C SER A 216 2.44 5.85 -9.70
N GLN A 217 3.04 7.04 -9.66
CA GLN A 217 2.34 8.30 -9.92
C GLN A 217 1.80 8.38 -11.35
N TRP A 218 2.62 8.02 -12.35
CA TRP A 218 2.19 8.03 -13.75
C TRP A 218 1.13 7.01 -14.07
N LEU A 219 1.22 5.81 -13.51
CA LEU A 219 0.22 4.76 -13.66
C LEU A 219 -1.11 5.18 -13.04
N ARG A 220 -1.11 5.77 -11.84
CA ARG A 220 -2.32 6.32 -11.20
C ARG A 220 -2.94 7.44 -12.02
N LEU A 221 -2.12 8.26 -12.68
CA LEU A 221 -2.61 9.30 -13.58
C LEU A 221 -3.24 8.68 -14.81
N LEU A 222 -2.56 7.73 -15.47
CA LEU A 222 -2.95 7.15 -16.75
C LEU A 222 -4.15 6.19 -16.64
N PHE A 223 -4.19 5.35 -15.61
CA PHE A 223 -5.17 4.29 -15.40
C PHE A 223 -5.79 4.34 -13.99
N PRO A 224 -6.51 5.42 -13.63
CA PRO A 224 -7.01 5.60 -12.27
C PRO A 224 -8.03 4.53 -11.84
N VAL A 225 -8.76 3.93 -12.79
CA VAL A 225 -9.77 2.91 -12.50
C VAL A 225 -9.11 1.55 -12.25
N GLU A 226 -8.20 1.14 -13.13
CA GLU A 226 -7.49 -0.14 -13.04
C GLU A 226 -6.54 -0.14 -11.83
N ILE A 227 -5.76 0.92 -11.65
CA ILE A 227 -4.83 1.05 -10.52
C ILE A 227 -5.57 1.29 -9.20
N GLY A 228 -6.78 1.85 -9.23
CA GLY A 228 -7.62 2.00 -8.04
C GLY A 228 -8.02 0.67 -7.38
N LYS A 229 -7.93 -0.44 -8.12
CA LYS A 229 -8.19 -1.79 -7.63
C LYS A 229 -6.94 -2.54 -7.18
N ALA A 230 -5.76 -1.96 -7.40
CA ALA A 230 -4.49 -2.61 -7.13
C ALA A 230 -3.81 -2.00 -5.89
N HIS A 231 -3.25 -2.85 -5.03
CA HIS A 231 -2.27 -2.39 -4.06
C HIS A 231 -0.91 -2.29 -4.76
N VAL A 232 -0.35 -1.08 -4.81
CA VAL A 232 0.90 -0.80 -5.51
C VAL A 232 2.07 -0.86 -4.53
N VAL A 233 2.98 -1.81 -4.76
CA VAL A 233 4.23 -1.97 -4.00
C VAL A 233 5.38 -1.39 -4.81
N VAL A 234 6.08 -0.39 -4.24
CA VAL A 234 7.25 0.23 -4.87
C VAL A 234 8.50 -0.52 -4.42
N ALA A 235 9.12 -1.28 -5.32
CA ALA A 235 10.28 -2.10 -5.00
C ALA A 235 11.58 -1.28 -4.94
N GLY A 236 11.72 -0.25 -5.77
CA GLY A 236 12.84 0.67 -5.85
C GLY A 236 13.73 0.49 -7.09
N ASP A 237 13.97 -0.76 -7.51
CA ASP A 237 14.78 -1.08 -8.69
C ASP A 237 14.41 -2.45 -9.29
N ALA A 238 14.86 -2.68 -10.52
CA ALA A 238 14.67 -3.94 -11.24
C ALA A 238 15.10 -5.21 -10.47
N GLN A 239 16.16 -5.17 -9.65
CA GLN A 239 16.59 -6.35 -8.88
C GLN A 239 15.60 -6.68 -7.78
N LYS A 240 15.09 -5.65 -7.09
CA LYS A 240 14.09 -5.80 -6.05
C LYS A 240 12.73 -6.21 -6.62
N VAL A 241 12.33 -5.72 -7.79
CA VAL A 241 11.14 -6.22 -8.50
C VAL A 241 11.26 -7.73 -8.75
N MET A 242 12.43 -8.19 -9.21
CA MET A 242 12.68 -9.62 -9.41
C MET A 242 12.70 -10.41 -8.10
N ALA A 243 13.22 -9.83 -7.01
CA ALA A 243 13.17 -10.44 -5.68
C ALA A 243 11.72 -10.59 -5.18
N SER A 244 10.92 -9.51 -5.24
CA SER A 244 9.49 -9.54 -4.91
C SER A 244 8.73 -10.56 -5.75
N MET A 245 9.04 -10.65 -7.04
CA MET A 245 8.47 -11.67 -7.92
C MET A 245 8.85 -13.09 -7.47
N SER A 246 10.12 -13.33 -7.14
CA SER A 246 10.56 -14.64 -6.63
C SER A 246 9.80 -15.03 -5.36
N THR A 247 9.58 -14.07 -4.45
CA THR A 247 8.73 -14.26 -3.27
C THR A 247 7.31 -14.65 -3.68
N LEU A 248 6.68 -13.88 -4.57
CA LEU A 248 5.31 -14.11 -5.06
C LEU A 248 5.12 -15.42 -5.83
N ILE A 249 6.18 -15.97 -6.44
CA ILE A 249 6.16 -17.28 -7.09
C ILE A 249 6.31 -18.40 -6.05
N SER A 250 7.18 -18.19 -5.06
CA SER A 250 7.46 -19.19 -4.02
C SER A 250 6.32 -19.37 -3.00
N VAL A 251 5.45 -18.36 -2.93
CA VAL A 251 4.34 -18.24 -1.98
C VAL A 251 3.04 -18.30 -2.78
N PRO A 252 2.09 -19.19 -2.47
CA PRO A 252 0.74 -19.13 -3.02
C PRO A 252 0.10 -17.76 -2.75
N SER A 253 0.18 -16.84 -3.72
CA SER A 253 -0.44 -15.53 -3.59
C SER A 253 -1.95 -15.67 -3.63
N VAL A 254 -2.62 -15.02 -2.70
CA VAL A 254 -4.09 -15.01 -2.61
C VAL A 254 -4.72 -13.93 -3.46
N LEU A 255 -3.92 -12.95 -3.89
CA LEU A 255 -4.30 -12.00 -4.93
C LEU A 255 -3.56 -12.30 -6.23
N PRO A 256 -4.22 -12.14 -7.39
CA PRO A 256 -3.52 -11.97 -8.66
C PRO A 256 -2.46 -10.87 -8.54
N TRP A 257 -1.34 -11.03 -9.24
CA TRP A 257 -0.25 -10.07 -9.17
C TRP A 257 0.40 -9.83 -10.53
N LEU A 258 0.92 -8.62 -10.71
CA LEU A 258 1.67 -8.20 -11.89
C LEU A 258 2.91 -7.43 -11.45
N CYS A 259 4.05 -7.77 -12.03
CA CYS A 259 5.29 -7.00 -11.86
C CYS A 259 5.53 -6.13 -13.08
N LEU A 260 5.80 -4.85 -12.86
CA LEU A 260 6.19 -3.89 -13.87
C LEU A 260 7.68 -3.61 -13.75
N ARG A 261 8.35 -3.64 -14.90
CA ARG A 261 9.78 -3.42 -15.00
C ARG A 261 10.10 -2.57 -16.23
N ASP A 262 11.03 -1.65 -16.07
CA ASP A 262 11.68 -0.95 -17.16
C ASP A 262 12.51 -1.92 -17.99
N ARG A 263 12.62 -1.60 -19.28
CA ARG A 263 13.45 -2.38 -20.21
C ARG A 263 14.92 -2.13 -19.99
N ASP A 264 15.28 -0.95 -19.49
CA ASP A 264 16.64 -0.43 -19.48
C ASP A 264 17.30 -0.60 -20.86
N LEU A 265 18.49 -1.20 -20.90
CA LEU A 265 19.26 -1.50 -22.11
C LEU A 265 19.17 -2.97 -22.51
N MET A 266 18.14 -3.69 -22.05
CA MET A 266 17.94 -5.09 -22.43
C MET A 266 17.69 -5.22 -23.93
N THR A 267 18.28 -6.27 -24.50
CA THR A 267 18.01 -6.72 -25.86
C THR A 267 16.59 -7.27 -25.99
N ASP A 268 16.06 -7.32 -27.22
CA ASP A 268 14.74 -7.93 -27.45
C ASP A 268 14.72 -9.41 -27.05
N ALA A 269 15.83 -10.12 -27.26
CA ALA A 269 15.97 -11.52 -26.88
C ALA A 269 15.90 -11.71 -25.35
N GLU A 270 16.61 -10.89 -24.57
CA GLU A 270 16.54 -10.94 -23.10
C GLU A 270 15.14 -10.57 -22.59
N ARG A 271 14.50 -9.56 -23.20
CA ARG A 271 13.13 -9.17 -22.85
C ARG A 271 12.15 -10.31 -23.12
N SER A 272 12.20 -10.90 -24.31
CA SER A 272 11.32 -12.02 -24.69
C SER A 272 11.55 -13.24 -23.80
N GLN A 273 12.80 -13.56 -23.45
CA GLN A 273 13.12 -14.66 -22.55
C GLN A 273 12.52 -14.41 -21.16
N LEU A 274 12.70 -13.22 -20.57
CA LEU A 274 12.15 -12.90 -19.26
C LEU A 274 10.63 -12.94 -19.21
N ILE A 275 9.95 -12.45 -20.26
CA ILE A 275 8.48 -12.53 -20.34
C ILE A 275 8.00 -13.98 -20.50
N ALA A 276 8.76 -14.82 -21.22
CA ALA A 276 8.44 -16.24 -21.37
C ALA A 276 8.66 -17.02 -20.07
N ASP A 277 9.74 -16.73 -19.35
CA ASP A 277 10.04 -17.34 -18.05
C ASP A 277 9.06 -16.90 -16.96
N TYR A 278 8.57 -15.65 -17.05
CA TYR A 278 7.71 -15.04 -16.06
C TYR A 278 6.48 -14.36 -16.71
N PRO A 279 5.38 -15.10 -16.93
CA PRO A 279 4.18 -14.57 -17.56
C PRO A 279 3.57 -13.37 -16.83
N ASN A 280 3.71 -13.29 -15.50
CA ASN A 280 3.23 -12.18 -14.67
C ASN A 280 4.19 -10.97 -14.61
N MET A 281 5.19 -10.93 -15.50
CA MET A 281 6.07 -9.78 -15.68
C MET A 281 5.64 -8.98 -16.92
N HIS A 282 5.44 -7.68 -16.76
CA HIS A 282 5.33 -6.73 -17.86
C HIS A 282 6.62 -5.90 -17.94
N ILE A 283 7.30 -6.02 -19.09
CA ILE A 283 8.49 -5.23 -19.40
C ILE A 283 8.15 -4.28 -20.53
N TRP A 284 8.37 -2.98 -20.30
CA TRP A 284 8.12 -1.96 -21.31
C TRP A 284 8.84 -2.29 -22.63
N PRO A 285 8.27 -1.94 -23.79
CA PRO A 285 8.92 -2.22 -25.08
C PRO A 285 10.08 -1.28 -25.40
N ARG A 286 10.19 -0.13 -24.71
CA ARG A 286 11.32 0.81 -24.78
C ARG A 286 11.88 1.02 -23.36
N ARG A 287 13.01 1.75 -23.26
CA ARG A 287 13.82 1.91 -22.04
C ARG A 287 13.01 2.05 -20.74
N ALA A 288 12.07 3.00 -20.69
CA ALA A 288 11.23 3.25 -19.51
C ALA A 288 9.80 3.64 -19.90
N ILE A 289 8.91 3.78 -18.92
CA ILE A 289 7.52 4.24 -19.15
C ILE A 289 7.46 5.57 -19.92
N GLU A 290 8.31 6.55 -19.61
CA GLU A 290 8.31 7.84 -20.30
C GLU A 290 8.79 7.74 -21.75
N SER A 291 9.52 6.67 -22.13
CA SER A 291 9.90 6.41 -23.51
C SER A 291 8.69 6.16 -24.41
N MET A 292 7.54 5.78 -23.85
CA MET A 292 6.27 5.66 -24.60
C MET A 292 5.73 7.02 -25.02
N LEU A 293 6.10 8.10 -24.32
CA LEU A 293 5.66 9.46 -24.62
C LEU A 293 6.40 10.06 -25.82
N LEU A 294 7.49 9.44 -26.27
CA LEU A 294 8.22 9.81 -27.48
C LEU A 294 7.47 9.33 -28.74
N ASP A 295 6.22 9.76 -28.86
CA ASP A 295 5.26 9.39 -29.89
C ASP A 295 4.67 10.64 -30.55
N ALA A 296 4.88 10.77 -31.86
CA ALA A 296 4.52 11.99 -32.59
C ALA A 296 3.01 12.29 -32.60
N PRO A 297 2.10 11.29 -32.83
CA PRO A 297 0.66 11.48 -32.68
C PRO A 297 0.25 12.04 -31.30
N LEU A 298 0.76 11.45 -30.22
CA LEU A 298 0.45 11.89 -28.85
C LEU A 298 0.95 13.31 -28.57
N ILE A 299 2.19 13.61 -28.95
CA ILE A 299 2.78 14.94 -28.77
C ILE A 299 1.98 15.97 -29.56
N ARG A 300 1.62 15.67 -30.82
CA ARG A 300 0.81 16.56 -31.66
C ARG A 300 -0.53 16.88 -31.02
N ALA A 301 -1.28 15.87 -30.61
CA ALA A 301 -2.59 16.05 -29.99
C ALA A 301 -2.51 16.85 -28.68
N THR A 302 -1.38 16.73 -27.96
CA THR A 302 -1.12 17.51 -26.75
C THR A 302 -0.87 18.98 -27.08
N LEU A 303 -0.08 19.26 -28.12
CA LEU A 303 0.23 20.61 -28.60
C LEU A 303 -0.99 21.31 -29.23
N GLU A 304 -1.77 20.60 -30.03
CA GLU A 304 -3.05 21.10 -30.57
C GLU A 304 -4.01 21.53 -29.45
N GLY A 305 -4.01 20.78 -28.34
CA GLY A 305 -4.81 21.11 -27.15
C GLY A 305 -4.44 22.43 -26.46
N ILE A 306 -3.25 22.97 -26.71
CA ILE A 306 -2.80 24.28 -26.20
C ILE A 306 -2.74 25.35 -27.31
N GLY A 307 -3.31 25.07 -28.49
CA GLY A 307 -3.41 26.00 -29.61
C GLY A 307 -2.19 26.04 -30.52
N GLU A 308 -1.27 25.09 -30.41
CA GLU A 308 -0.11 24.97 -31.30
C GLU A 308 -0.45 24.10 -32.51
N THR A 309 -0.03 24.53 -33.71
CA THR A 309 -0.20 23.76 -34.94
C THR A 309 1.14 23.24 -35.38
N VAL A 310 1.35 21.93 -35.26
CA VAL A 310 2.60 21.25 -35.61
C VAL A 310 2.28 19.98 -36.39
N THR A 311 3.07 19.69 -37.42
CA THR A 311 2.95 18.46 -38.21
C THR A 311 3.68 17.29 -37.54
N LEU A 312 3.30 16.06 -37.87
CA LEU A 312 3.98 14.87 -37.35
C LEU A 312 5.46 14.84 -37.76
N ALA A 313 5.78 15.24 -38.99
CA ALA A 313 7.15 15.29 -39.50
C ALA A 313 8.03 16.29 -38.73
N GLU A 314 7.47 17.44 -38.33
CA GLU A 314 8.18 18.40 -37.49
C GLU A 314 8.49 17.82 -36.10
N ILE A 315 7.52 17.12 -35.50
CA ILE A 315 7.72 16.49 -34.19
C ILE A 315 8.77 15.39 -34.25
N ASP A 316 8.73 14.52 -35.27
CA ASP A 316 9.76 13.49 -35.46
C ASP A 316 11.15 14.12 -35.65
N SER A 317 11.25 15.21 -36.43
CA SER A 317 12.50 15.97 -36.57
C SER A 317 12.99 16.54 -35.23
N TRP A 318 12.09 17.10 -34.40
CA TRP A 318 12.47 17.63 -33.08
C TRP A 318 12.94 16.53 -32.12
N LEU A 319 12.28 15.37 -32.18
CA LEU A 319 12.65 14.20 -31.39
C LEU A 319 14.04 13.68 -31.78
N GLU A 320 14.33 13.56 -33.07
CA GLU A 320 15.65 13.15 -33.58
C GLU A 320 16.74 14.18 -33.23
N GLU A 321 16.47 15.48 -33.39
CA GLU A 321 17.36 16.56 -32.97
C GLU A 321 17.66 16.50 -31.46
N ALA A 322 16.64 16.21 -30.64
CA ALA A 322 16.78 16.09 -29.20
C ALA A 322 17.58 14.86 -28.79
N ALA A 323 17.42 13.73 -29.50
CA ALA A 323 18.05 12.46 -29.17
C ALA A 323 19.51 12.35 -29.66
N THR A 324 19.82 12.86 -30.85
CA THR A 324 21.16 12.75 -31.49
C THR A 324 22.34 13.04 -30.54
N PRO A 325 22.36 14.15 -29.78
CA PRO A 325 23.49 14.45 -28.89
C PRO A 325 23.58 13.53 -27.65
N LEU A 326 22.54 12.74 -27.35
CA LEU A 326 22.50 11.77 -26.25
C LEU A 326 23.04 10.40 -26.65
N GLN A 327 23.43 10.21 -27.91
CA GLN A 327 24.05 8.96 -28.36
C GLN A 327 25.32 8.62 -27.58
N GLY A 328 26.07 9.65 -27.14
CA GLY A 328 27.25 9.47 -26.29
C GLY A 328 26.93 8.89 -24.92
N ASP A 329 25.85 9.35 -24.30
CA ASP A 329 25.40 8.88 -22.98
C ASP A 329 24.95 7.42 -23.05
N VAL A 330 24.18 7.07 -24.10
CA VAL A 330 23.76 5.68 -24.37
C VAL A 330 24.97 4.78 -24.61
N LEU A 331 25.97 5.27 -25.34
CA LEU A 331 27.22 4.52 -25.59
C LEU A 331 27.96 4.25 -24.28
N GLU A 332 28.05 5.24 -23.38
CA GLU A 332 28.67 5.07 -22.06
C GLU A 332 27.95 3.99 -21.24
N ASP A 333 26.62 4.03 -21.19
CA ASP A 333 25.84 3.01 -20.47
C ASP A 333 26.03 1.60 -21.04
N LEU A 334 26.03 1.46 -22.38
CA LEU A 334 26.26 0.18 -23.06
C LEU A 334 27.66 -0.38 -22.78
N VAL A 335 28.69 0.48 -22.86
CA VAL A 335 30.07 0.09 -22.55
C VAL A 335 30.19 -0.36 -21.10
N ASN A 336 29.58 0.39 -20.17
CA ASN A 336 29.57 0.03 -18.75
C ASN A 336 28.86 -1.30 -18.50
N SER A 337 27.73 -1.54 -19.16
CA SER A 337 26.98 -2.81 -19.08
C SER A 337 27.81 -3.97 -19.62
N GLU A 338 28.43 -3.81 -20.79
CA GLU A 338 29.25 -4.84 -21.43
C GLU A 338 30.53 -5.14 -20.64
N LEU A 339 31.17 -4.13 -20.04
CA LEU A 339 32.30 -4.32 -19.13
C LEU A 339 31.90 -5.10 -17.87
N LYS A 340 30.73 -4.82 -17.30
CA LYS A 340 30.18 -5.60 -16.17
C LYS A 340 29.90 -7.04 -16.59
N ARG A 341 29.42 -7.28 -17.81
CA ARG A 341 29.15 -8.63 -18.33
C ARG A 341 30.44 -9.42 -18.58
N ARG A 342 31.46 -8.81 -19.20
CA ARG A 342 32.76 -9.47 -19.49
C ARG A 342 33.60 -9.69 -18.24
N VAL A 343 33.55 -8.74 -17.30
CA VAL A 343 34.29 -8.79 -16.04
C VAL A 343 33.32 -8.48 -14.91
N PRO A 344 32.59 -9.49 -14.40
CA PRO A 344 31.62 -9.30 -13.33
C PRO A 344 32.29 -8.83 -12.03
N PRO A 345 31.54 -8.17 -11.13
CA PRO A 345 32.02 -7.86 -9.80
C PRO A 345 32.45 -9.15 -9.07
N PRO A 346 33.45 -9.09 -8.17
CA PRO A 346 33.87 -10.25 -7.42
C PRO A 346 32.79 -10.69 -6.44
N GLU A 347 32.69 -12.00 -6.18
CA GLU A 347 31.81 -12.55 -5.17
C GLU A 347 32.15 -11.99 -3.77
N VAL A 348 31.11 -11.72 -2.98
CA VAL A 348 31.25 -11.29 -1.59
C VAL A 348 31.81 -12.46 -0.77
N PRO A 349 32.88 -12.27 0.03
CA PRO A 349 33.43 -13.34 0.84
C PRO A 349 32.40 -13.86 1.85
N ASP A 350 32.39 -15.19 2.06
CA ASP A 350 31.48 -15.84 3.00
C ASP A 350 31.57 -15.24 4.42
N THR A 351 30.43 -15.06 5.06
CA THR A 351 30.32 -14.54 6.42
C THR A 351 30.89 -15.51 7.47
N SER A 352 31.06 -16.79 7.12
CA SER A 352 31.40 -17.89 8.03
C SER A 352 32.89 -18.10 8.35
N SER A 353 33.83 -17.45 7.64
CA SER A 353 35.28 -17.68 7.85
C SER A 353 36.12 -16.40 7.95
N GLY A 354 37.00 -16.33 8.96
CA GLY A 354 38.05 -15.32 9.10
C GLY A 354 37.66 -14.00 9.79
N ASP A 355 38.69 -13.19 10.07
CA ASP A 355 38.54 -11.84 10.63
C ASP A 355 37.76 -10.91 9.67
N ARG A 356 36.92 -10.03 10.23
CA ARG A 356 36.07 -9.11 9.45
C ARG A 356 36.91 -8.12 8.64
N PHE A 357 38.01 -7.62 9.20
CA PHE A 357 38.87 -6.67 8.50
C PHE A 357 39.68 -7.34 7.39
N ALA A 358 40.21 -8.54 7.65
CA ALA A 358 40.91 -9.34 6.63
C ALA A 358 40.04 -9.64 5.40
N ARG A 359 38.78 -10.03 5.60
CA ARG A 359 37.81 -10.23 4.49
C ARG A 359 37.53 -8.96 3.70
N THR A 360 37.42 -7.84 4.41
CA THR A 360 37.19 -6.53 3.78
C THR A 360 38.37 -6.16 2.91
N GLU A 361 39.60 -6.35 3.41
CA GLU A 361 40.83 -6.14 2.62
C GLU A 361 40.87 -7.05 1.38
N GLU A 362 40.58 -8.35 1.54
CA GLU A 362 40.57 -9.30 0.42
C GLU A 362 39.54 -8.93 -0.65
N TYR A 363 38.31 -8.61 -0.25
CA TYR A 363 37.27 -8.16 -1.16
C TYR A 363 37.69 -6.92 -1.94
N LEU A 364 38.27 -5.91 -1.26
CA LEU A 364 38.78 -4.71 -1.90
C LEU A 364 39.90 -5.01 -2.90
N ARG A 365 40.80 -5.95 -2.59
CA ARG A 365 41.86 -6.38 -3.52
C ARG A 365 41.30 -7.07 -4.76
N ARG A 366 40.32 -7.97 -4.59
CA ARG A 366 39.61 -8.61 -5.72
C ARG A 366 38.89 -7.58 -6.58
N TYR A 367 38.24 -6.60 -5.95
CA TYR A 367 37.54 -5.52 -6.63
C TYR A 367 38.50 -4.60 -7.42
N ALA A 368 39.68 -4.32 -6.86
CA ALA A 368 40.74 -3.59 -7.55
C ALA A 368 41.20 -4.33 -8.82
N ALA A 369 41.42 -5.64 -8.74
CA ALA A 369 41.80 -6.46 -9.90
C ALA A 369 40.72 -6.46 -11.00
N VAL A 370 39.43 -6.52 -10.62
CA VAL A 370 38.30 -6.39 -11.55
C VAL A 370 38.34 -5.04 -12.26
N ASN A 371 38.56 -3.94 -11.54
CA ASN A 371 38.62 -2.61 -12.14
C ASN A 371 39.83 -2.41 -13.04
N THR A 372 41.00 -2.95 -12.69
CA THR A 372 42.18 -2.95 -13.59
C THR A 372 41.84 -3.64 -14.90
N ARG A 373 41.23 -4.83 -14.84
CA ARG A 373 40.86 -5.57 -16.04
C ARG A 373 39.79 -4.86 -16.87
N ARG A 374 38.82 -4.19 -16.24
CA ARG A 374 37.84 -3.34 -16.95
C ARG A 374 38.52 -2.16 -17.64
N ALA A 375 39.47 -1.51 -16.97
CA ALA A 375 40.23 -0.40 -17.54
C ALA A 375 41.06 -0.84 -18.77
N ASP A 376 41.67 -2.03 -18.72
CA ASP A 376 42.42 -2.58 -19.85
C ASP A 376 41.50 -2.89 -21.07
N LEU A 377 40.24 -3.24 -20.83
CA LEU A 377 39.27 -3.60 -21.87
C LEU A 377 38.44 -2.42 -22.40
N VAL A 378 38.42 -1.27 -21.70
CA VAL A 378 37.49 -0.17 -21.99
C VAL A 378 37.59 0.33 -23.43
N THR A 379 38.80 0.49 -23.95
CA THR A 379 39.02 1.01 -25.31
C THR A 379 38.52 0.04 -26.38
N THR A 380 38.73 -1.26 -26.17
CA THR A 380 38.25 -2.30 -27.07
C THR A 380 36.72 -2.38 -27.05
N VAL A 381 36.11 -2.44 -25.86
CA VAL A 381 34.65 -2.50 -25.71
C VAL A 381 34.00 -1.23 -26.27
N LEU A 382 34.59 -0.06 -26.04
CA LEU A 382 34.11 1.21 -26.58
C LEU A 382 34.07 1.21 -28.11
N ALA A 383 35.10 0.68 -28.77
CA ALA A 383 35.12 0.62 -30.23
C ALA A 383 34.03 -0.31 -30.78
N GLU A 384 33.88 -1.50 -30.19
CA GLU A 384 32.87 -2.49 -30.56
C GLU A 384 31.44 -1.96 -30.37
N GLU A 385 31.14 -1.38 -29.21
CA GLU A 385 29.81 -0.85 -28.91
C GLU A 385 29.49 0.41 -29.71
N ARG A 386 30.49 1.24 -30.02
CA ARG A 386 30.29 2.41 -30.90
C ARG A 386 29.86 1.99 -32.29
N GLU A 387 30.55 1.02 -32.89
CA GLU A 387 30.21 0.50 -34.22
C GLU A 387 28.77 -0.05 -34.24
N ARG A 388 28.42 -0.88 -33.25
CA ARG A 388 27.08 -1.45 -33.11
C ARG A 388 26.00 -0.38 -32.92
N LEU A 389 26.24 0.58 -32.04
CA LEU A 389 25.28 1.64 -31.74
C LEU A 389 25.07 2.55 -32.95
N THR A 390 26.15 2.96 -33.64
CA THR A 390 26.03 3.81 -34.84
C THR A 390 25.20 3.11 -35.94
N ALA A 391 25.38 1.80 -36.14
CA ALA A 391 24.61 1.05 -37.13
C ALA A 391 23.10 0.97 -36.80
N ARG A 392 22.75 0.88 -35.52
CA ARG A 392 21.36 0.67 -35.06
C ARG A 392 20.62 1.94 -34.68
N TRP A 393 21.33 3.03 -34.39
CA TRP A 393 20.77 4.28 -33.89
C TRP A 393 19.58 4.81 -34.71
N PRO A 394 19.60 4.84 -36.05
CA PRO A 394 18.49 5.38 -36.83
C PRO A 394 17.14 4.67 -36.59
N GLN A 395 17.18 3.40 -36.18
CA GLN A 395 15.98 2.59 -35.95
C GLN A 395 15.66 2.47 -34.46
N ASP A 396 16.68 2.31 -33.61
CA ASP A 396 16.50 1.85 -32.23
C ASP A 396 16.62 2.97 -31.18
N TRP A 397 16.92 4.21 -31.56
CA TRP A 397 17.22 5.26 -30.58
C TRP A 397 16.07 5.46 -29.57
N LYS A 398 14.79 5.36 -30.00
CA LYS A 398 13.61 5.47 -29.11
C LYS A 398 13.56 4.36 -28.05
N THR A 399 14.19 3.22 -28.34
CA THR A 399 14.27 2.05 -27.43
C THR A 399 15.43 2.18 -26.44
N LEU A 400 16.52 2.88 -26.83
CA LEU A 400 17.77 2.91 -26.08
C LEU A 400 18.01 4.21 -25.30
N VAL A 401 17.49 5.34 -25.76
CA VAL A 401 17.75 6.65 -25.16
C VAL A 401 17.02 6.78 -23.82
N ASP A 402 17.66 7.43 -22.85
CA ASP A 402 16.95 7.91 -21.66
C ASP A 402 15.90 8.94 -22.09
N PRO A 403 14.60 8.73 -21.82
CA PRO A 403 13.56 9.65 -22.25
C PRO A 403 13.64 11.00 -21.53
N LYS A 404 14.17 11.09 -20.31
CA LYS A 404 14.10 12.31 -19.50
C LYS A 404 14.88 13.48 -20.13
N PRO A 405 16.14 13.31 -20.59
CA PRO A 405 16.86 14.37 -21.29
C PRO A 405 16.26 14.72 -22.66
N VAL A 406 15.68 13.74 -23.37
CA VAL A 406 14.99 13.99 -24.65
C VAL A 406 13.78 14.90 -24.42
N ILE A 407 12.94 14.57 -23.44
CA ILE A 407 11.75 15.34 -23.09
C ILE A 407 12.13 16.74 -22.59
N ALA A 408 13.23 16.87 -21.83
CA ALA A 408 13.73 18.17 -21.40
C ALA A 408 14.15 19.07 -22.58
N ARG A 409 14.87 18.52 -23.57
CA ARG A 409 15.23 19.23 -24.80
C ARG A 409 13.99 19.58 -25.63
N LEU A 410 13.03 18.65 -25.73
CA LEU A 410 11.77 18.88 -26.42
C LEU A 410 10.95 20.00 -25.74
N THR A 411 10.92 20.03 -24.41
CA THR A 411 10.26 21.08 -23.61
C THR A 411 10.85 22.45 -23.94
N GLN A 412 12.19 22.55 -24.00
CA GLN A 412 12.89 23.79 -24.39
C GLN A 412 12.55 24.21 -25.83
N LYS A 413 12.49 23.25 -26.76
CA LYS A 413 12.14 23.51 -28.17
C LYS A 413 10.70 24.03 -28.32
N ILE A 414 9.75 23.44 -27.59
CA ILE A 414 8.34 23.85 -27.61
C ILE A 414 8.14 25.22 -26.95
N GLY A 415 8.82 25.50 -25.83
CA GLY A 415 8.79 26.81 -25.17
C GLY A 415 7.45 27.20 -24.52
N ARG A 416 6.49 26.28 -24.41
CA ARG A 416 5.16 26.52 -23.79
C ARG A 416 4.98 25.91 -22.40
N PHE A 417 5.83 24.96 -22.03
CA PHE A 417 5.82 24.30 -20.73
C PHE A 417 6.96 24.85 -19.87
N ARG A 418 6.74 25.02 -18.56
CA ARG A 418 7.76 25.60 -17.66
C ARG A 418 8.86 24.59 -17.35
N THR A 419 8.49 23.34 -17.18
CA THR A 419 9.38 22.23 -16.83
C THR A 419 9.09 20.99 -17.69
N SER A 420 10.04 20.07 -17.74
CA SER A 420 9.83 18.76 -18.37
C SER A 420 8.72 17.95 -17.70
N ALA A 421 8.57 18.07 -16.37
CA ALA A 421 7.49 17.43 -15.62
C ALA A 421 6.10 17.91 -16.09
N ASP A 422 5.95 19.20 -16.39
CA ASP A 422 4.68 19.74 -16.92
C ASP A 422 4.33 19.12 -18.28
N LEU A 423 5.33 18.95 -19.16
CA LEU A 423 5.14 18.31 -20.46
C LEU A 423 4.78 16.82 -20.29
N ILE A 424 5.50 16.10 -19.43
CA ILE A 424 5.24 14.68 -19.11
C ILE A 424 3.80 14.51 -18.61
N GLN A 425 3.40 15.33 -17.63
CA GLN A 425 2.07 15.29 -17.06
C GLN A 425 0.99 15.61 -18.11
N ALA A 426 1.24 16.58 -19.00
CA ALA A 426 0.33 16.90 -20.10
C ALA A 426 0.18 15.74 -21.10
N LEU A 427 1.29 15.08 -21.44
CA LEU A 427 1.30 13.92 -22.35
C LEU A 427 0.54 12.73 -21.74
N PHE A 428 0.81 12.38 -20.47
CA PHE A 428 0.04 11.32 -19.78
C PHE A 428 -1.44 11.68 -19.67
N THR A 429 -1.77 12.94 -19.38
CA THR A 429 -3.16 13.40 -19.32
C THR A 429 -3.84 13.28 -20.69
N ARG A 430 -3.16 13.64 -21.78
CA ARG A 430 -3.68 13.48 -23.15
C ARG A 430 -3.89 12.01 -23.47
N ALA A 431 -2.90 11.15 -23.19
CA ALA A 431 -2.98 9.71 -23.43
C ALA A 431 -4.15 9.09 -22.65
N ARG A 432 -4.44 9.57 -21.43
CA ARG A 432 -5.63 9.15 -20.67
C ARG A 432 -6.93 9.59 -21.34
N LEU A 433 -7.04 10.87 -21.70
CA LEU A 433 -8.30 11.46 -22.16
C LEU A 433 -8.68 11.08 -23.59
N ASP A 434 -7.71 10.76 -24.43
CA ASP A 434 -7.92 10.45 -25.85
C ASP A 434 -7.29 9.10 -26.21
N GLU A 435 -8.13 8.07 -26.23
CA GLU A 435 -7.73 6.70 -26.57
C GLU A 435 -7.20 6.57 -28.01
N SER A 436 -7.61 7.45 -28.93
CA SER A 436 -7.23 7.35 -30.34
C SER A 436 -5.76 7.71 -30.60
N VAL A 437 -5.15 8.45 -29.67
CA VAL A 437 -3.74 8.88 -29.72
C VAL A 437 -2.91 8.26 -28.59
N ARG A 438 -3.50 7.35 -27.81
CA ARG A 438 -2.80 6.63 -26.75
C ARG A 438 -1.85 5.61 -27.37
N PRO A 439 -0.55 5.62 -27.03
CA PRO A 439 0.40 4.63 -27.52
C PRO A 439 -0.04 3.19 -27.22
N GLU A 440 0.08 2.28 -28.21
CA GLU A 440 -0.31 0.85 -28.05
C GLU A 440 0.32 0.16 -26.82
N PRO A 441 1.59 0.43 -26.43
CA PRO A 441 2.15 -0.17 -25.22
C PRO A 441 1.39 0.16 -23.93
N PHE A 442 0.73 1.32 -23.85
CA PHE A 442 -0.14 1.65 -22.73
C PHE A 442 -1.42 0.80 -22.77
N GLU A 443 -2.02 0.58 -23.94
CA GLU A 443 -3.16 -0.31 -24.07
C GLU A 443 -2.82 -1.77 -23.77
N GLU A 444 -1.64 -2.24 -24.17
CA GLU A 444 -1.15 -3.56 -23.80
C GLU A 444 -1.07 -3.72 -22.28
N LEU A 445 -0.50 -2.74 -21.57
CA LEU A 445 -0.50 -2.75 -20.11
C LEU A 445 -1.92 -2.72 -19.54
N ARG A 446 -2.81 -1.86 -20.05
CA ARG A 446 -4.19 -1.76 -19.56
C ARG A 446 -4.93 -3.09 -19.65
N ARG A 447 -4.83 -3.78 -20.79
CA ARG A 447 -5.41 -5.12 -20.98
C ARG A 447 -4.88 -6.09 -19.93
N ARG A 448 -3.55 -6.12 -19.73
CA ARG A 448 -2.92 -6.99 -18.73
C ARG A 448 -3.35 -6.68 -17.30
N LEU A 449 -3.52 -5.41 -16.93
CA LEU A 449 -4.04 -5.02 -15.62
C LEU A 449 -5.47 -5.56 -15.40
N VAL A 450 -6.34 -5.42 -16.41
CA VAL A 450 -7.72 -5.92 -16.36
C VAL A 450 -7.78 -7.45 -16.29
N ASP A 451 -6.98 -8.13 -17.11
CA ASP A 451 -6.93 -9.60 -17.14
C ASP A 451 -6.44 -10.16 -15.80
N THR A 452 -5.38 -9.55 -15.25
CA THR A 452 -4.82 -9.93 -13.95
C THR A 452 -5.84 -9.72 -12.83
N ALA A 453 -6.47 -8.54 -12.75
CA ALA A 453 -7.48 -8.24 -11.73
C ALA A 453 -8.71 -9.16 -11.81
N SER A 454 -9.01 -9.70 -12.99
CA SER A 454 -10.15 -10.61 -13.20
C SER A 454 -9.84 -12.07 -12.84
N GLY A 455 -8.59 -12.40 -12.47
CA GLY A 455 -8.17 -13.77 -12.18
C GLY A 455 -8.12 -14.70 -13.40
N ASN A 456 -8.24 -14.14 -14.61
CA ASN A 456 -8.06 -14.88 -15.86
C ASN A 456 -6.56 -14.92 -16.18
N GLN A 457 -5.82 -15.86 -15.57
CA GLN A 457 -4.44 -16.18 -15.94
C GLN A 457 -4.38 -17.50 -16.70
#